data_AF-A0A0K1W288-F1
#
_entry.id   AF-A0A0K1W288-F1
#
_cell.length_a   1.000
_cell.length_b   1.000
_cell.length_c   1.000
_cell.angle_alpha   90.00
_cell.angle_beta   90.00
_cell.angle_gamma   90.00
#
_symmetry.space_group_name_H-M   'P 1'
#
loop_
_entity.id
_entity.type
_entity.pdbx_description
1 polymer ?
#
loop_
_entity_poly.entity_id
_entity_poly.type
_entity_poly.pdbx_seq_one_letter_code
_entity_poly.pdbx_strand_id
1 'polypeptide(L)'
;MQELFKSGLISKKTLLILNYSKLKISENQLSIILLIMELSNEDQKNFTPSQLSKYMNLSSEQIENEISLLLKSNHIKLVVKAKKTILDLSPLFNKLLAKIEDEYAKFKIKENYKIIETKLNYKLNDNDIEKLEEYSSFGISMSKIVSIIDSIELSTLDDLFKVLDSKSKESSVKITMYNWLND
;
A
#
# COMPACT_ATOMS: atom_id res chain seq x y z
N MET A 1 -15.26 1.12 0.74
CA MET A 1 -14.28 1.38 -0.35
C MET A 1 -13.35 0.18 -0.57
N GLN A 2 -12.71 -0.38 0.47
CA GLN A 2 -11.97 -1.65 0.34
C GLN A 2 -12.81 -2.82 -0.20
N GLU A 3 -14.07 -2.96 0.24
CA GLU A 3 -14.98 -4.01 -0.29
C GLU A 3 -15.31 -3.80 -1.77
N LEU A 4 -15.59 -2.56 -2.19
CA LEU A 4 -15.84 -2.22 -3.59
C LEU A 4 -14.60 -2.49 -4.47
N PHE A 5 -13.41 -2.16 -3.97
CA PHE A 5 -12.15 -2.49 -4.62
C PHE A 5 -11.91 -4.00 -4.72
N LYS A 6 -12.24 -4.76 -3.66
CA LYS A 6 -12.15 -6.23 -3.65
C LYS A 6 -13.16 -6.89 -4.57
N SER A 7 -14.33 -6.27 -4.77
CA SER A 7 -15.40 -6.78 -5.65
C SER A 7 -15.17 -6.53 -7.15
N GLY A 8 -14.06 -5.87 -7.53
CA GLY A 8 -13.78 -5.54 -8.94
C GLY A 8 -14.56 -4.34 -9.49
N LEU A 9 -15.54 -3.82 -8.75
CA LEU A 9 -16.34 -2.65 -9.15
C LEU A 9 -15.52 -1.36 -9.34
N ILE A 10 -14.29 -1.32 -8.83
CA ILE A 10 -13.36 -0.20 -9.02
C ILE A 10 -12.10 -0.72 -9.72
N SER A 11 -11.89 -0.26 -10.96
CA SER A 11 -10.68 -0.55 -11.73
C SER A 11 -9.43 -0.08 -11.00
N LYS A 12 -8.49 -1.00 -10.75
CA LYS A 12 -7.20 -0.70 -10.08
C LYS A 12 -6.39 0.36 -10.84
N LYS A 13 -6.37 0.27 -12.17
CA LYS A 13 -5.68 1.22 -13.05
C LYS A 13 -6.30 2.61 -12.90
N THR A 14 -7.62 2.70 -13.00
CA THR A 14 -8.35 3.98 -12.84
C THR A 14 -8.13 4.57 -11.46
N LEU A 15 -8.24 3.76 -10.40
CA LEU A 15 -8.00 4.22 -9.03
C LEU A 15 -6.59 4.77 -8.86
N LEU A 16 -5.58 4.06 -9.39
CA LEU A 16 -4.19 4.48 -9.33
C LEU A 16 -3.98 5.79 -10.11
N ILE A 17 -4.44 5.88 -11.35
CA ILE A 17 -4.31 7.08 -12.20
C ILE A 17 -4.91 8.31 -11.51
N LEU A 18 -6.07 8.18 -10.88
CA LEU A 18 -6.75 9.31 -10.25
C LEU A 18 -6.12 9.74 -8.91
N ASN A 19 -5.25 8.92 -8.31
CA ASN A 19 -4.82 9.10 -6.92
C ASN A 19 -3.31 8.90 -6.68
N TYR A 20 -2.49 8.60 -7.70
CA TYR A 20 -1.06 8.28 -7.52
C TYR A 20 -0.27 9.38 -6.82
N SER A 21 -0.60 10.65 -7.06
CA SER A 21 0.07 11.80 -6.44
C SER A 21 -0.05 11.80 -4.91
N LYS A 22 -1.12 11.21 -4.35
CA LYS A 22 -1.33 11.06 -2.90
C LYS A 22 -0.30 10.12 -2.25
N LEU A 23 0.34 9.27 -3.04
CA LEU A 23 1.41 8.36 -2.62
C LEU A 23 2.81 8.93 -2.85
N LYS A 24 2.93 10.19 -3.31
CA LYS A 24 4.20 10.80 -3.71
C LYS A 24 4.93 9.99 -4.80
N ILE A 25 4.16 9.36 -5.68
CA ILE A 25 4.66 8.62 -6.84
C ILE A 25 4.77 9.59 -8.02
N SER A 26 5.86 9.50 -8.78
CA SER A 26 6.07 10.33 -9.99
C SER A 26 5.28 9.79 -11.19
N GLU A 27 5.11 10.61 -12.24
CA GLU A 27 4.49 10.16 -13.50
C GLU A 27 5.27 9.04 -14.19
N ASN A 28 6.61 9.07 -14.09
CA ASN A 28 7.48 7.99 -14.58
C ASN A 28 7.18 6.68 -13.85
N GLN A 29 7.12 6.74 -12.51
CA GLN A 29 6.82 5.58 -11.67
C GLN A 29 5.40 5.06 -11.93
N LEU A 30 4.42 5.95 -12.06
CA LEU A 30 3.06 5.58 -12.45
C LEU A 30 3.06 4.83 -13.78
N SER A 31 3.73 5.37 -14.80
CA SER A 31 3.79 4.77 -16.13
C SER A 31 4.47 3.40 -16.11
N ILE A 32 5.56 3.24 -15.35
CA ILE A 32 6.22 1.94 -15.12
C ILE A 32 5.25 0.95 -14.48
N ILE A 33 4.53 1.36 -13.42
CA ILE A 33 3.58 0.49 -12.73
C ILE A 33 2.44 0.07 -13.67
N LEU A 34 1.88 1.02 -14.44
CA LEU A 34 0.81 0.73 -15.39
C LEU A 34 1.26 -0.23 -16.49
N LEU A 35 2.47 -0.05 -17.03
CA LEU A 35 3.05 -0.98 -18.00
C LEU A 35 3.27 -2.37 -17.40
N ILE A 36 3.79 -2.46 -16.17
CA ILE A 36 3.90 -3.74 -15.48
C ILE A 36 2.51 -4.37 -15.31
N MET A 37 1.49 -3.61 -14.91
CA MET A 37 0.12 -4.13 -14.74
C MET A 37 -0.52 -4.56 -16.07
N GLU A 38 -0.22 -3.88 -17.16
CA GLU A 38 -0.74 -4.19 -18.51
C GLU A 38 -0.06 -5.42 -19.09
N LEU A 39 1.26 -5.47 -19.02
CA LEU A 39 2.05 -6.53 -19.62
C LEU A 39 2.01 -7.81 -18.77
N SER A 40 1.75 -7.69 -17.46
CA SER A 40 1.66 -8.85 -16.58
C SER A 40 0.46 -9.71 -16.92
N ASN A 41 0.69 -10.97 -17.25
CA ASN A 41 -0.35 -11.99 -17.42
C ASN A 41 -0.07 -13.20 -16.50
N GLU A 42 -0.88 -14.26 -16.58
CA GLU A 42 -0.71 -15.42 -15.70
C GLU A 42 0.68 -16.08 -15.84
N ASP A 43 1.32 -15.95 -17.01
CA ASP A 43 2.58 -16.60 -17.37
C ASP A 43 3.83 -15.69 -17.24
N GLN A 44 3.70 -14.39 -17.46
CA GLN A 44 4.76 -13.38 -17.34
C GLN A 44 4.40 -12.35 -16.26
N LYS A 45 5.05 -12.46 -15.10
CA LYS A 45 4.86 -11.52 -13.97
C LYS A 45 6.08 -10.64 -13.72
N ASN A 46 7.11 -10.76 -14.56
CA ASN A 46 8.42 -10.15 -14.36
C ASN A 46 8.84 -9.42 -15.62
N PHE A 47 9.16 -8.14 -15.45
CA PHE A 47 9.72 -7.31 -16.51
C PHE A 47 11.06 -6.77 -16.06
N THR A 48 12.08 -6.90 -16.91
CA THR A 48 13.36 -6.24 -16.69
C THR A 48 13.25 -4.77 -17.11
N PRO A 49 14.07 -3.87 -16.55
CA PRO A 49 14.14 -2.48 -17.01
C PRO A 49 14.37 -2.36 -18.52
N SER A 50 15.17 -3.27 -19.10
CA SER A 50 15.42 -3.35 -20.55
C SER A 50 14.23 -3.79 -21.41
N GLN A 51 13.27 -4.50 -20.82
CA GLN A 51 12.02 -4.82 -21.51
C GLN A 51 11.06 -3.63 -21.47
N LEU A 52 11.00 -2.93 -20.34
CA LEU A 52 10.15 -1.75 -20.15
C LEU A 52 10.62 -0.55 -20.99
N SER A 53 11.93 -0.37 -21.18
CA SER A 53 12.48 0.73 -21.99
C SER A 53 12.08 0.67 -23.46
N LYS A 54 11.58 -0.47 -23.95
CA LYS A 54 11.01 -0.59 -25.30
C LYS A 54 9.68 0.14 -25.46
N TYR A 55 8.99 0.42 -24.36
CA TYR A 55 7.65 1.01 -24.34
C TYR A 55 7.63 2.43 -23.77
N MET A 56 8.79 2.97 -23.38
CA MET A 56 8.91 4.26 -22.69
C MET A 56 10.06 5.07 -23.28
N ASN A 57 9.95 6.40 -23.22
CA ASN A 57 11.09 7.27 -23.48
C ASN A 57 12.01 7.41 -22.25
N LEU A 58 12.41 6.27 -21.68
CA LEU A 58 13.31 6.17 -20.54
C LEU A 58 14.36 5.10 -20.83
N SER A 59 15.60 5.37 -20.44
CA SER A 59 16.66 4.37 -20.50
C SER A 59 16.41 3.25 -19.47
N SER A 60 16.99 2.08 -19.72
CA SER A 60 16.92 0.96 -18.76
C SER A 60 17.45 1.35 -17.37
N GLU A 61 18.49 2.19 -17.31
CA GLU A 61 19.06 2.71 -16.06
C GLU A 61 18.09 3.65 -15.32
N GLN A 62 17.41 4.55 -16.04
CA GLN A 62 16.39 5.42 -15.45
C GLN A 62 15.22 4.60 -14.88
N ILE A 63 14.78 3.57 -15.60
CA ILE A 63 13.72 2.68 -15.13
C ILE A 63 14.16 1.91 -13.88
N GLU A 64 15.40 1.41 -13.84
CA GLU A 64 15.95 0.72 -12.67
C GLU A 64 16.01 1.63 -11.44
N ASN A 65 16.39 2.89 -11.63
CA ASN A 65 16.40 3.89 -10.57
C ASN A 65 14.98 4.15 -10.03
N GLU A 66 13.99 4.31 -10.90
CA GLU A 66 12.59 4.53 -10.49
C GLU A 66 12.01 3.30 -9.76
N ILE A 67 12.29 2.08 -10.23
CA ILE A 67 11.90 0.84 -9.55
C ILE A 67 12.56 0.76 -8.17
N SER A 68 13.83 1.13 -8.06
CA SER A 68 14.57 1.16 -6.80
C SER A 68 13.96 2.15 -5.81
N LEU A 69 13.50 3.31 -6.26
CA LEU A 69 12.79 4.28 -5.42
C LEU A 69 11.45 3.74 -4.93
N LEU A 70 10.69 3.05 -5.80
CA LEU A 70 9.43 2.40 -5.42
C LEU A 70 9.63 1.27 -4.39
N LEU A 71 10.72 0.51 -4.50
CA LEU A 71 11.11 -0.51 -3.51
C LEU A 71 11.49 0.13 -2.18
N LYS A 72 12.37 1.14 -2.18
CA LYS A 72 12.81 1.86 -0.97
C LYS A 72 11.64 2.50 -0.22
N SER A 73 10.68 3.06 -0.96
CA SER A 73 9.47 3.67 -0.40
C SER A 73 8.36 2.66 -0.08
N ASN A 74 8.64 1.36 -0.21
CA ASN A 74 7.71 0.28 0.10
C ASN A 74 6.36 0.43 -0.62
N HIS A 75 6.39 0.92 -1.86
CA HIS A 75 5.23 0.90 -2.77
C HIS A 75 5.13 -0.45 -3.46
N ILE A 76 6.27 -1.09 -3.72
CA ILE A 76 6.33 -2.42 -4.33
C ILE A 76 7.28 -3.30 -3.51
N LYS A 77 7.14 -4.62 -3.62
CA LYS A 77 8.06 -5.60 -3.01
C LYS A 77 8.44 -6.68 -4.00
N LEU A 78 9.60 -7.29 -3.80
CA LEU A 78 9.98 -8.52 -4.49
C LEU A 78 9.62 -9.71 -3.62
N VAL A 79 8.91 -10.69 -4.17
CA VAL A 79 8.49 -11.92 -3.47
C VAL A 79 8.85 -13.13 -4.29
N VAL A 80 9.31 -14.19 -3.64
CA VAL A 80 9.63 -15.46 -4.33
C VAL A 80 8.39 -16.36 -4.29
N LYS A 81 7.83 -16.65 -5.46
CA LYS A 81 6.75 -17.65 -5.65
C LYS A 81 7.20 -18.70 -6.65
N ALA A 82 7.08 -19.98 -6.26
CA ALA A 82 7.40 -21.12 -7.14
C ALA A 82 8.78 -20.99 -7.84
N LYS A 83 9.81 -20.58 -7.08
CA LYS A 83 11.19 -20.34 -7.55
C LYS A 83 11.36 -19.17 -8.54
N LYS A 84 10.35 -18.33 -8.74
CA LYS A 84 10.43 -17.09 -9.51
C LYS A 84 10.29 -15.89 -8.57
N THR A 85 11.16 -14.89 -8.70
CA THR A 85 11.01 -13.60 -8.02
C THR A 85 9.99 -12.77 -8.77
N ILE A 86 8.90 -12.35 -8.14
CA ILE A 86 7.86 -11.53 -8.74
C ILE A 86 7.77 -10.16 -8.06
N LEU A 87 7.35 -9.16 -8.84
CA LEU A 87 7.08 -7.82 -8.34
C LEU A 87 5.64 -7.76 -7.82
N ASP A 88 5.49 -7.47 -6.53
CA ASP A 88 4.22 -7.37 -5.84
C ASP A 88 3.82 -5.92 -5.64
N LEU A 89 2.66 -5.57 -6.21
CA LEU A 89 2.03 -4.25 -6.13
C LEU A 89 1.02 -4.14 -4.98
N SER A 90 0.83 -5.20 -4.17
CA SER A 90 -0.10 -5.15 -3.03
C SER A 90 0.18 -4.00 -2.06
N PRO A 91 1.44 -3.69 -1.68
CA PRO A 91 1.73 -2.56 -0.79
C PRO A 91 1.25 -1.21 -1.34
N LEU A 92 1.39 -0.99 -2.66
CA LEU A 92 0.92 0.21 -3.35
C LEU A 92 -0.58 0.42 -3.14
N PHE A 93 -1.37 -0.60 -3.46
CA PHE A 93 -2.83 -0.50 -3.37
C PHE A 93 -3.32 -0.44 -1.93
N ASN A 94 -2.68 -1.15 -1.00
CA ASN A 94 -2.98 -1.05 0.42
C ASN A 94 -2.80 0.38 0.93
N LYS A 95 -1.66 1.01 0.61
CA LYS A 95 -1.40 2.42 0.96
C LYS A 95 -2.40 3.36 0.30
N LEU A 96 -2.72 3.15 -0.97
CA LEU A 96 -3.69 3.97 -1.71
C LEU A 96 -5.05 3.95 -1.03
N LEU A 97 -5.54 2.75 -0.72
CA LEU A 97 -6.83 2.57 -0.07
C LEU A 97 -6.85 3.19 1.32
N ALA A 98 -5.76 3.03 2.09
CA ALA A 98 -5.62 3.64 3.40
C ALA A 98 -5.65 5.18 3.33
N LYS A 99 -4.93 5.78 2.38
CA LYS A 99 -4.92 7.24 2.18
C LYS A 99 -6.28 7.80 1.78
N ILE A 100 -6.95 7.13 0.85
CA ILE A 100 -8.29 7.54 0.42
C ILE A 100 -9.28 7.40 1.59
N GLU A 101 -9.20 6.33 2.39
CA GLU A 101 -10.01 6.17 3.60
C GLU A 101 -9.77 7.30 4.60
N ASP A 102 -8.51 7.66 4.85
CA ASP A 102 -8.15 8.78 5.74
C ASP A 102 -8.67 10.14 5.22
N GLU A 103 -8.75 10.36 3.90
CA GLU A 103 -9.35 11.57 3.33
C GLU A 103 -10.87 11.59 3.49
N TYR A 104 -11.53 10.46 3.27
CA TYR A 104 -13.00 10.34 3.44
C TYR A 104 -13.43 10.47 4.90
N ALA A 105 -12.57 10.10 5.85
CA ALA A 105 -12.86 10.16 7.28
C ALA A 105 -13.05 11.59 7.82
N LYS A 106 -12.92 12.64 6.99
CA LYS A 106 -13.07 14.07 7.35
C LYS A 106 -12.32 14.43 8.65
N PHE A 107 -11.09 14.94 8.46
CA PHE A 107 -10.23 15.67 9.41
C PHE A 107 -8.92 14.96 9.84
N LYS A 108 -7.85 15.40 9.15
CA LYS A 108 -6.44 15.54 9.56
C LYS A 108 -5.79 14.36 10.31
N ILE A 109 -4.88 13.68 9.63
CA ILE A 109 -3.87 12.76 10.20
C ILE A 109 -3.23 13.31 11.50
N LYS A 110 -2.96 14.63 11.59
CA LYS A 110 -2.44 15.27 12.82
C LYS A 110 -3.41 15.25 14.00
N GLU A 111 -4.72 15.27 13.75
CA GLU A 111 -5.74 15.12 14.79
C GLU A 111 -5.85 13.65 15.23
N ASN A 112 -5.66 12.70 14.31
CA ASN A 112 -5.63 11.27 14.65
C ASN A 112 -4.49 10.91 15.62
N TYR A 113 -3.26 11.41 15.41
CA TYR A 113 -2.18 11.17 16.38
C TYR A 113 -2.51 11.73 17.76
N LYS A 114 -3.07 12.94 17.83
CA LYS A 114 -3.52 13.51 19.12
C LYS A 114 -4.61 12.68 19.78
N ILE A 115 -5.53 12.11 18.99
CA ILE A 115 -6.57 11.22 19.52
C ILE A 115 -5.95 9.96 20.11
N ILE A 116 -4.99 9.35 19.42
CA ILE A 116 -4.24 8.18 19.94
C ILE A 116 -3.52 8.55 21.23
N GLU A 117 -2.79 9.68 21.23
CA GLU A 117 -2.07 10.16 22.41
C GLU A 117 -3.00 10.38 23.61
N THR A 118 -4.16 10.98 23.37
CA THR A 118 -5.16 11.27 24.41
C THR A 118 -5.79 9.99 24.95
N LYS A 119 -6.16 9.05 24.07
CA LYS A 119 -6.83 7.80 24.46
C LYS A 119 -5.92 6.86 25.23
N LEU A 120 -4.65 6.81 24.83
CA LEU A 120 -3.64 5.96 25.49
C LEU A 120 -2.91 6.69 26.63
N ASN A 121 -3.23 7.97 26.86
CA ASN A 121 -2.53 8.86 27.80
C ASN A 121 -0.99 8.78 27.64
N TYR A 122 -0.53 8.82 26.40
CA TYR A 122 0.86 8.61 26.02
C TYR A 122 1.25 9.59 24.91
N LYS A 123 2.44 10.20 24.98
CA LYS A 123 2.92 11.12 23.94
C LYS A 123 3.75 10.35 22.91
N LEU A 124 3.33 10.34 21.65
CA LEU A 124 3.99 9.62 20.59
C LEU A 124 5.33 10.29 20.24
N ASN A 125 6.37 9.49 20.09
CA ASN A 125 7.64 9.93 19.52
C ASN A 125 7.69 9.61 18.00
N ASP A 126 8.74 10.07 17.33
CA ASP A 126 8.89 9.90 15.88
C ASP A 126 8.92 8.42 15.46
N ASN A 127 9.52 7.52 16.26
CA ASN A 127 9.54 6.09 15.99
C ASN A 127 8.15 5.46 16.11
N ASP A 128 7.33 5.91 17.07
CA ASP A 128 5.96 5.43 17.22
C ASP A 128 5.10 5.85 16.03
N ILE A 129 5.28 7.09 15.57
CA ILE A 129 4.59 7.63 14.39
C ILE A 129 5.00 6.82 13.16
N GLU A 130 6.29 6.59 12.96
CA GLU A 130 6.80 5.80 11.82
C GLU A 130 6.22 4.38 11.83
N LYS A 131 6.20 3.73 13.01
CA LYS A 131 5.62 2.39 13.16
C LYS A 131 4.10 2.38 12.91
N LEU A 132 3.37 3.38 13.39
CA LEU A 132 1.94 3.53 13.11
C LEU A 132 1.69 3.74 11.61
N GLU A 133 2.53 4.53 10.93
CA GLU A 133 2.46 4.75 9.50
C GLU A 133 2.80 3.49 8.69
N GLU A 134 3.67 2.60 9.20
CA GLU A 134 4.01 1.33 8.55
C GLU A 134 2.76 0.46 8.33
N TYR A 135 1.78 0.51 9.24
CA TYR A 135 0.54 -0.25 9.11
C TYR A 135 -0.32 0.13 7.90
N SER A 136 -0.10 1.32 7.31
CA SER A 136 -0.72 1.68 6.03
C SER A 136 -0.30 0.74 4.90
N SER A 137 0.93 0.20 4.95
CA SER A 137 1.41 -0.79 3.98
C SER A 137 0.68 -2.14 4.10
N PHE A 138 0.11 -2.42 5.26
CA PHE A 138 -0.77 -3.56 5.53
C PHE A 138 -2.26 -3.23 5.34
N GLY A 139 -2.58 -2.05 4.81
CA GLY A 139 -3.95 -1.63 4.49
C GLY A 139 -4.76 -1.18 5.70
N ILE A 140 -4.09 -0.79 6.78
CA ILE A 140 -4.71 -0.23 7.98
C ILE A 140 -4.48 1.28 7.97
N SER A 141 -5.53 2.05 7.72
CA SER A 141 -5.51 3.51 7.76
C SER A 141 -5.41 4.06 9.17
N MET A 142 -4.97 5.31 9.33
CA MET A 142 -4.85 5.92 10.66
C MET A 142 -6.23 6.08 11.32
N SER A 143 -7.24 6.38 10.52
CA SER A 143 -8.64 6.47 10.96
C SER A 143 -9.13 5.11 11.49
N LYS A 144 -8.73 4.01 10.84
CA LYS A 144 -9.04 2.66 11.32
C LYS A 144 -8.31 2.33 12.61
N ILE A 145 -7.07 2.77 12.79
CA ILE A 145 -6.35 2.62 14.08
C ILE A 145 -7.13 3.31 15.21
N VAL A 146 -7.58 4.54 15.01
CA VAL A 146 -8.42 5.25 15.99
C VAL A 146 -9.70 4.47 16.30
N SER A 147 -10.39 3.97 15.28
CA SER A 147 -11.62 3.16 15.49
C SER A 147 -11.35 1.85 16.24
N ILE A 148 -10.16 1.26 16.08
CA ILE A 148 -9.77 0.05 16.82
C ILE A 148 -9.63 0.36 18.31
N ILE A 149 -9.01 1.49 18.65
CA ILE A 149 -8.90 1.96 20.05
C ILE A 149 -10.29 2.27 20.62
N ASP A 150 -11.24 2.75 19.81
CA ASP A 150 -12.62 2.95 20.27
C ASP A 150 -13.35 1.64 20.53
N SER A 151 -13.09 0.62 19.72
CA SER A 151 -13.79 -0.68 19.79
C SER A 151 -13.21 -1.65 20.82
N ILE A 152 -11.95 -1.45 21.22
CA ILE A 152 -11.21 -2.31 22.15
C ILE A 152 -10.65 -1.38 23.21
N GLU A 153 -11.05 -1.55 24.48
CA GLU A 153 -10.51 -0.76 25.59
C GLU A 153 -9.01 -1.05 25.79
N LEU A 154 -8.17 -0.38 25.00
CA LEU A 154 -6.72 -0.50 25.03
C LEU A 154 -6.15 0.52 26.02
N SER A 155 -5.25 0.06 26.88
CA SER A 155 -4.65 0.88 27.94
C SER A 155 -3.24 1.36 27.61
N THR A 156 -2.56 0.71 26.65
CA THR A 156 -1.15 0.98 26.33
C THR A 156 -0.88 0.95 24.83
N LEU A 157 0.19 1.64 24.42
CA LEU A 157 0.66 1.62 23.03
C LEU A 157 1.14 0.23 22.59
N ASP A 158 1.75 -0.55 23.49
CA ASP A 158 2.19 -1.91 23.19
C ASP A 158 1.01 -2.85 22.89
N ASP A 159 -0.10 -2.70 23.62
CA ASP A 159 -1.29 -3.50 23.37
C ASP A 159 -1.95 -3.12 22.04
N LEU A 160 -1.92 -1.83 21.68
CA LEU A 160 -2.30 -1.38 20.34
C LEU A 160 -1.45 -2.07 19.27
N PHE A 161 -0.12 -2.06 19.39
CA PHE A 161 0.75 -2.72 18.41
C PHE A 161 0.50 -4.22 18.30
N LYS A 162 0.24 -4.94 19.40
CA LYS A 162 -0.13 -6.36 19.34
C LYS A 162 -1.41 -6.60 18.54
N VAL A 163 -2.43 -5.74 18.72
CA VAL A 163 -3.69 -5.83 17.97
C VAL A 163 -3.49 -5.47 16.49
N LEU A 164 -2.67 -4.46 16.19
CA LEU A 164 -2.36 -4.10 14.81
C LEU A 164 -1.55 -5.19 14.11
N ASP A 165 -0.63 -5.85 14.82
CA ASP A 165 0.17 -6.97 14.32
C ASP A 165 -0.67 -8.23 14.06
N SER A 166 -1.70 -8.49 14.88
CA SER A 166 -2.61 -9.61 14.60
C SER A 166 -3.49 -9.29 13.38
N LYS A 167 -4.05 -8.09 13.31
CA LYS A 167 -4.88 -7.64 12.18
C LYS A 167 -4.10 -7.50 10.88
N SER A 168 -2.82 -7.13 10.92
CA SER A 168 -1.97 -7.05 9.72
C SER A 168 -1.66 -8.44 9.13
N LYS A 169 -1.58 -9.46 9.99
CA LYS A 169 -1.44 -10.87 9.57
C LYS A 169 -2.73 -11.41 8.96
N GLU A 170 -3.89 -11.00 9.48
CA GLU A 170 -5.19 -11.34 8.88
C GLU A 170 -5.45 -10.60 7.56
N SER A 171 -5.02 -9.33 7.47
CA SER A 171 -5.11 -8.53 6.25
C SER A 171 -4.07 -8.90 5.20
N SER A 172 -3.11 -9.79 5.54
CA SER A 172 -2.29 -10.51 4.56
C SER A 172 -3.21 -11.45 3.79
N VAL A 173 -3.98 -10.87 2.87
CA VAL A 173 -4.71 -11.60 1.85
C VAL A 173 -3.67 -12.46 1.15
N LYS A 174 -3.66 -13.75 1.50
CA LYS A 174 -3.16 -14.78 0.61
C LYS A 174 -3.88 -14.51 -0.68
N ILE A 175 -3.17 -13.90 -1.64
CA ILE A 175 -3.58 -13.90 -3.03
C ILE A 175 -3.51 -15.36 -3.44
N THR A 176 -4.58 -16.07 -3.11
CA THR A 176 -4.95 -17.37 -3.66
C THR A 176 -5.01 -17.18 -5.16
N MET A 177 -4.37 -18.10 -5.88
CA MET A 177 -4.38 -18.14 -7.33
C MET A 177 -5.81 -18.11 -7.84
N TYR A 178 -6.32 -16.96 -8.25
CA TYR A 178 -7.45 -16.87 -9.17
C TYR A 178 -7.30 -15.59 -9.99
N ASN A 179 -7.14 -15.76 -11.30
CA ASN A 179 -7.64 -14.94 -12.39
C ASN A 179 -8.39 -13.64 -11.99
N TRP A 180 -7.69 -12.51 -11.84
CA TRP A 180 -8.30 -11.19 -11.56
C TRP A 180 -7.93 -10.14 -12.61
N LEU A 181 -7.45 -10.57 -13.78
CA LEU A 181 -7.04 -9.67 -14.87
C LEU A 181 -8.12 -9.45 -15.93
N ASN A 182 -9.32 -10.01 -15.76
CA ASN A 182 -10.49 -9.70 -16.59
C ASN A 182 -11.65 -9.26 -15.70
N ASP A 183 -11.58 -8.00 -15.27
CA ASP A 183 -12.59 -6.94 -15.51
C ASP A 183 -12.04 -5.59 -15.03
#